data_AF-A0A957E9Q6-F1
#
_entry.id   AF-A0A957E9Q6-F1
#
_cell.length_a   1.000
_cell.length_b   1.000
_cell.length_c   1.000
_cell.angle_alpha   90.00
_cell.angle_beta   90.00
_cell.angle_gamma   90.00
#
_symmetry.space_group_name_H-M   'P 1'
#
loop_
_entity.id
_entity.type
_entity.pdbx_description
1 polymer ?
#
loop_
_entity_poly.entity_id
_entity_poly.type
_entity_poly.pdbx_seq_one_letter_code
_entity_poly.pdbx_strand_id
1 'polypeptide(L)'
;MSNIYNPALFVNQERKFLGFQKLLRPETRQAVMLIQATKDMGKTWLAGRMQDHCLEPTVNLPAVYVDFRNPKQDHHDFLGLVRLIRQQLNQPTYFNPLNEIINSYSEGPVTAVSALGLLRQNIVNSFNLDEIRGICLDITINYEELIGETLSARAGSLVAYCQRRQLLTILITRCAELRGHLSWWDGLDAFRGGTAVTTPTTHAAITEDNMGFLRADSAADQTRIERQINDAFFAALTALVADHASLVLLFDSYEAIKPDADRWLRQELLPRVRDGHLSELVIIITGRQTPDLSDLNMNNLLVKTQLEPFDEPTVREYFESRRKVVITGLDWRTILVTSGGVPGALAMMADHAMATTSADDDFFSDL
;
A
#
# COMPACT_ATOMS: atom_id res chain seq x y z
N MET A 1 -2.16 8.52 3.03
CA MET A 1 -1.40 8.40 4.28
C MET A 1 -2.07 7.35 5.15
N SER A 2 -1.40 6.22 5.36
CA SER A 2 -1.90 5.14 6.18
C SER A 2 -1.80 5.55 7.65
N ASN A 3 -2.94 5.82 8.29
CA ASN A 3 -3.06 6.23 9.69
C ASN A 3 -2.82 5.03 10.64
N ILE A 4 -1.71 4.31 10.44
CA ILE A 4 -1.36 3.06 11.14
C ILE A 4 -0.70 3.36 12.49
N TYR A 5 0.04 4.47 12.57
CA TYR A 5 0.64 4.94 13.80
C TYR A 5 -0.32 5.88 14.54
N ASN A 6 -0.67 5.49 15.77
CA ASN A 6 -1.26 6.40 16.73
C ASN A 6 -0.29 6.52 17.91
N PRO A 7 0.30 7.71 18.15
CA PRO A 7 1.22 7.92 19.27
C PRO A 7 0.55 7.70 20.64
N ALA A 8 -0.78 7.74 20.71
CA ALA A 8 -1.54 7.44 21.93
C ALA A 8 -1.62 5.92 22.24
N LEU A 9 -1.47 5.05 21.24
CA LEU A 9 -1.48 3.59 21.40
C LEU A 9 -0.06 3.07 21.65
N PHE A 10 0.52 3.39 22.79
CA PHE A 10 1.95 3.12 23.04
C PHE A 10 2.26 1.63 23.24
N VAL A 11 3.29 1.15 22.53
CA VAL A 11 4.00 -0.10 22.83
C VAL A 11 5.45 0.26 23.11
N ASN A 12 5.93 0.09 24.34
CA ASN A 12 7.33 0.33 24.69
C ASN A 12 8.27 -0.60 23.91
N GLN A 13 8.76 -0.15 22.76
CA GLN A 13 9.76 -0.84 21.93
C GLN A 13 10.97 0.04 21.64
N GLU A 14 11.30 0.93 22.58
CA GLU A 14 12.30 2.00 22.39
C GLU A 14 13.66 1.44 21.98
N ARG A 15 14.10 0.33 22.60
CA ARG A 15 15.37 -0.31 22.24
C ARG A 15 15.43 -0.73 20.77
N LYS A 16 14.31 -1.24 20.21
CA LYS A 16 14.25 -1.69 18.82
C LYS A 16 14.15 -0.50 17.87
N PHE A 17 13.45 0.57 18.28
CA PHE A 17 13.41 1.83 17.56
C PHE A 17 14.78 2.53 17.51
N LEU A 18 15.51 2.60 18.62
CA LEU A 18 16.90 3.10 18.65
C LEU A 18 17.84 2.26 17.77
N GLY A 19 17.63 0.94 17.74
CA GLY A 19 18.33 0.03 16.82
C GLY A 19 18.09 0.42 15.35
N PHE A 20 16.85 0.72 14.99
CA PHE A 20 16.50 1.24 13.68
C PHE A 20 17.15 2.60 13.38
N GLN A 21 17.10 3.57 14.29
CA GLN A 21 17.77 4.85 14.11
C GLN A 21 19.28 4.71 13.93
N LYS A 22 19.89 3.68 14.51
CA LYS A 22 21.29 3.34 14.27
C LYS A 22 21.51 2.83 12.84
N LEU A 23 20.61 2.03 12.28
CA LEU A 23 20.68 1.53 10.90
C LEU A 23 20.66 2.66 9.87
N LEU A 24 19.97 3.77 10.15
CA LEU A 24 19.91 4.93 9.26
C LEU A 24 21.22 5.75 9.22
N ARG A 25 22.22 5.41 10.04
CA ARG A 25 23.48 6.16 10.09
C ARG A 25 24.46 5.65 9.03
N PRO A 26 25.17 6.52 8.30
CA PRO A 26 26.11 6.11 7.25
C PRO A 26 27.23 5.17 7.71
N GLU A 27 27.60 5.20 8.99
CA GLU A 27 28.66 4.32 9.53
C GLU A 27 28.17 2.90 9.80
N THR A 28 26.86 2.67 9.77
CA THR A 28 26.27 1.38 10.07
C THR A 28 26.26 0.51 8.82
N ARG A 29 26.98 -0.62 8.89
CA ARG A 29 27.08 -1.57 7.77
C ARG A 29 25.84 -2.44 7.60
N GLN A 30 25.03 -2.58 8.64
CA GLN A 30 23.82 -3.39 8.57
C GLN A 30 22.75 -2.66 7.77
N ALA A 31 22.09 -3.39 6.87
CA ALA A 31 21.08 -2.88 5.95
C ALA A 31 19.72 -3.57 6.12
N VAL A 32 19.68 -4.76 6.75
CA VAL A 32 18.46 -5.55 6.89
C VAL A 32 18.17 -5.83 8.36
N MET A 33 16.97 -5.48 8.82
CA MET A 33 16.48 -5.79 10.17
C MET A 33 15.30 -6.75 10.10
N LEU A 34 15.42 -7.90 10.74
CA LEU A 34 14.33 -8.86 10.93
C LEU A 34 13.78 -8.72 12.34
N ILE A 35 12.48 -8.44 12.45
CA ILE A 35 11.77 -8.31 13.73
C ILE A 35 10.72 -9.41 13.82
N GLN A 36 11.00 -10.41 14.64
CA GLN A 36 10.08 -11.52 14.87
C GLN A 36 9.36 -11.38 16.21
N ALA A 37 8.05 -11.55 16.21
CA ALA A 37 7.29 -11.61 17.46
C ALA A 37 5.96 -12.35 17.30
N THR A 38 5.43 -12.89 18.39
CA THR A 38 4.08 -13.45 18.44
C THR A 38 3.00 -12.38 18.21
N LYS A 39 1.74 -12.80 18.19
CA LYS A 39 0.59 -11.91 17.96
C LYS A 39 0.54 -10.82 19.06
N ASP A 40 0.07 -9.62 18.70
CA ASP A 40 -0.24 -8.54 19.65
C ASP A 40 0.96 -7.95 20.43
N MET A 41 2.18 -8.23 19.94
CA MET A 41 3.45 -7.68 20.46
C MET A 41 3.82 -6.27 19.97
N GLY A 42 2.96 -5.65 19.14
CA GLY A 42 3.18 -4.29 18.63
C GLY A 42 4.11 -4.17 17.43
N LYS A 43 4.29 -5.22 16.62
CA LYS A 43 5.09 -5.18 15.38
C LYS A 43 4.63 -4.10 14.40
N THR A 44 3.34 -4.13 14.05
CA THR A 44 2.71 -3.17 13.13
C THR A 44 2.85 -1.73 13.64
N TRP A 45 2.66 -1.53 14.95
CA TRP A 45 2.86 -0.22 15.57
C TRP A 45 4.31 0.26 15.46
N LEU A 46 5.28 -0.62 15.73
CA LEU A 46 6.70 -0.30 15.64
C LEU A 46 7.11 0.03 14.20
N ALA A 47 6.65 -0.76 13.21
CA ALA A 47 6.90 -0.47 11.80
C ALA A 47 6.27 0.86 11.36
N GLY A 48 5.04 1.15 11.81
CA GLY A 48 4.41 2.46 11.59
C GLY A 48 5.22 3.61 12.21
N ARG A 49 5.70 3.45 13.45
CA ARG A 49 6.57 4.43 14.12
C ARG A 49 7.88 4.67 13.35
N MET A 50 8.49 3.61 12.82
CA MET A 50 9.70 3.72 12.01
C MET A 50 9.45 4.47 10.70
N GLN A 51 8.31 4.21 10.03
CA GLN A 51 7.90 4.96 8.84
C GLN A 51 7.69 6.45 9.17
N ASP A 52 6.90 6.75 10.21
CA ASP A 52 6.63 8.13 10.61
C ASP A 52 7.92 8.89 10.94
N HIS A 53 8.88 8.25 11.61
CA HIS A 53 10.18 8.85 11.90
C HIS A 53 10.95 9.22 10.63
N CYS A 54 10.95 8.38 9.60
CA CYS A 54 11.58 8.72 8.32
C CYS A 54 10.95 9.96 7.68
N LEU A 55 9.63 10.11 7.80
CA LEU A 55 8.87 11.20 7.21
C LEU A 55 8.90 12.50 8.03
N GLU A 56 9.46 12.47 9.25
CA GLU A 56 9.66 13.68 10.05
C GLU A 56 10.52 14.70 9.28
N PRO A 57 10.21 16.00 9.30
CA PRO A 57 10.95 17.02 8.55
C PRO A 57 12.45 17.08 8.87
N THR A 58 12.84 16.66 10.07
CA THR A 58 14.23 16.60 10.51
C THR A 58 15.01 15.41 9.96
N VAL A 59 14.31 14.36 9.52
CA VAL A 59 14.89 13.13 8.95
C VAL A 59 14.73 13.13 7.43
N ASN A 60 13.50 13.33 6.96
CA ASN A 60 13.13 13.52 5.55
C ASN A 60 13.70 12.45 4.61
N LEU A 61 13.56 11.18 5.00
CA LEU A 61 13.96 10.02 4.22
C LEU A 61 12.75 9.42 3.50
N PRO A 62 12.86 9.05 2.21
CA PRO A 62 11.84 8.27 1.54
C PRO A 62 11.61 6.94 2.29
N ALA A 63 10.36 6.62 2.59
CA ALA A 63 10.00 5.40 3.32
C ALA A 63 8.72 4.77 2.77
N VAL A 64 8.76 3.47 2.48
CA VAL A 64 7.63 2.69 2.00
C VAL A 64 7.20 1.68 3.04
N TYR A 65 5.89 1.52 3.21
CA TYR A 65 5.29 0.54 4.10
C TYR A 65 4.36 -0.42 3.34
N VAL A 66 4.72 -1.69 3.33
CA VAL A 66 3.96 -2.79 2.71
C VAL A 66 3.46 -3.71 3.82
N ASP A 67 2.15 -3.86 3.95
CA ASP A 67 1.52 -4.84 4.83
C ASP A 67 0.90 -5.96 4.00
N PHE A 68 1.49 -7.15 4.05
CA PHE A 68 1.02 -8.29 3.26
C PHE A 68 -0.37 -8.81 3.70
N ARG A 69 -0.90 -8.38 4.84
CA ARG A 69 -2.29 -8.66 5.23
C ARG A 69 -3.29 -7.66 4.68
N ASN A 70 -2.84 -6.49 4.23
CA ASN A 70 -3.73 -5.43 3.76
C ASN A 70 -4.21 -5.73 2.34
N PRO A 71 -5.51 -6.06 2.13
CA PRO A 71 -6.03 -6.41 0.81
C PRO A 71 -6.18 -5.18 -0.11
N LYS A 72 -6.04 -3.96 0.41
CA LYS A 72 -6.10 -2.72 -0.38
C LYS A 72 -4.77 -2.38 -1.04
N GLN A 73 -3.67 -3.02 -0.61
CA GLN A 73 -2.37 -2.85 -1.22
C GLN A 73 -2.18 -3.97 -2.26
N ASP A 74 -1.83 -3.59 -3.49
CA ASP A 74 -1.56 -4.54 -4.54
C ASP A 74 -0.15 -5.11 -4.38
N HIS A 75 -0.06 -6.32 -3.85
CA HIS A 75 1.20 -7.06 -3.61
C HIS A 75 1.06 -8.54 -3.99
N HIS A 76 0.07 -8.86 -4.83
CA HIS A 76 -0.25 -10.25 -5.18
C HIS A 76 0.84 -10.91 -6.03
N ASP A 77 1.50 -10.13 -6.88
CA ASP A 77 2.63 -10.53 -7.72
C ASP A 77 3.78 -9.50 -7.63
N PHE A 78 4.87 -9.76 -8.36
CA PHE A 78 6.04 -8.88 -8.33
C PHE A 78 5.74 -7.49 -8.91
N LEU A 79 4.89 -7.39 -9.96
CA LEU A 79 4.60 -6.13 -10.63
C LEU A 79 3.72 -5.24 -9.74
N GLY A 80 2.71 -5.81 -9.09
CA GLY A 80 1.91 -5.14 -8.08
C GLY A 80 2.80 -4.59 -6.96
N LEU A 81 3.73 -5.41 -6.45
CA LEU A 81 4.67 -4.96 -5.42
C LEU A 81 5.58 -3.81 -5.89
N VAL A 82 6.15 -3.90 -7.10
CA VAL A 82 6.95 -2.82 -7.71
C VAL A 82 6.12 -1.53 -7.88
N ARG A 83 4.88 -1.65 -8.38
CA ARG A 83 3.94 -0.53 -8.53
C ARG A 83 3.60 0.11 -7.19
N LEU A 84 3.35 -0.70 -6.17
CA LEU A 84 3.05 -0.26 -4.81
C LEU A 84 4.22 0.52 -4.21
N ILE A 85 5.45 -0.01 -4.31
CA ILE A 85 6.64 0.67 -3.81
C ILE A 85 6.85 2.00 -4.54
N ARG A 86 6.80 2.00 -5.87
CA ARG A 86 6.88 3.21 -6.71
C ARG A 86 5.85 4.26 -6.30
N GLN A 87 4.58 3.86 -6.13
CA GLN A 87 3.49 4.76 -5.78
C GLN A 87 3.69 5.38 -4.39
N GLN A 88 4.15 4.60 -3.41
CA GLN A 88 4.41 5.11 -2.07
C GLN A 88 5.63 6.02 -1.98
N LEU A 89 6.65 5.80 -2.80
CA LEU A 89 7.80 6.70 -2.90
C LEU A 89 7.39 8.07 -3.41
N ASN A 90 6.41 8.14 -4.32
CA ASN A 90 5.85 9.38 -4.85
C ASN A 90 6.93 10.34 -5.44
N GLN A 91 7.90 9.75 -6.15
CA GLN A 91 9.02 10.45 -6.79
C GLN A 91 9.00 10.22 -8.31
N PRO A 92 7.99 10.75 -9.02
CA PRO A 92 7.63 10.28 -10.37
C PRO A 92 8.75 10.40 -11.41
N THR A 93 9.61 11.41 -11.29
CA THR A 93 10.74 11.65 -12.21
C THR A 93 11.74 10.51 -12.26
N TYR A 94 12.04 9.87 -11.12
CA TYR A 94 12.98 8.74 -11.06
C TYR A 94 12.43 7.48 -11.73
N PHE A 95 11.11 7.36 -11.81
CA PHE A 95 10.43 6.16 -12.29
C PHE A 95 9.91 6.28 -13.73
N ASN A 96 10.20 7.37 -14.44
CA ASN A 96 9.84 7.51 -15.86
C ASN A 96 10.36 6.33 -16.72
N PRO A 97 11.65 5.93 -16.65
CA PRO A 97 12.15 4.80 -17.45
C PRO A 97 11.45 3.48 -17.10
N LEU A 98 11.12 3.27 -15.83
CA LEU A 98 10.36 2.10 -15.38
C LEU A 98 8.96 2.10 -16.00
N ASN A 99 8.26 3.24 -15.98
CA ASN A 99 6.91 3.35 -16.52
C ASN A 99 6.91 3.12 -18.04
N GLU A 100 7.91 3.63 -18.77
CA GLU A 100 8.08 3.37 -20.20
C GLU A 100 8.25 1.87 -20.51
N ILE A 101 9.09 1.17 -19.73
CA ILE A 101 9.31 -0.27 -19.89
C ILE A 101 8.03 -1.05 -19.58
N ILE A 102 7.36 -0.77 -18.46
CA ILE A 102 6.08 -1.40 -18.12
C ILE A 102 5.04 -1.17 -19.22
N ASN A 103 4.92 0.07 -19.70
CA ASN A 103 3.97 0.45 -20.76
C ASN A 103 4.27 -0.24 -22.10
N SER A 104 5.55 -0.51 -22.41
CA SER A 104 5.93 -1.20 -23.65
C SER A 104 5.50 -2.67 -23.70
N TYR A 105 5.33 -3.30 -22.53
CA TYR A 105 4.90 -4.69 -22.38
C TYR A 105 3.46 -4.85 -21.90
N SER A 106 2.82 -3.73 -21.57
CA SER A 106 1.42 -3.69 -21.19
C SER A 106 0.59 -3.29 -22.41
N GLU A 107 -0.61 -3.85 -22.59
CA GLU A 107 -1.50 -3.35 -23.64
C GLU A 107 -1.81 -1.86 -23.44
N GLY A 108 -1.51 -1.03 -24.43
CA GLY A 108 -1.85 0.39 -24.37
C GLY A 108 -3.34 0.67 -24.63
N PRO A 109 -3.84 1.91 -24.38
CA PRO A 109 -3.65 2.74 -23.19
C PRO A 109 -4.88 2.64 -22.27
N VAL A 110 -4.65 2.44 -20.98
CA VAL A 110 -5.70 2.40 -19.94
C VAL A 110 -6.24 3.80 -19.58
N THR A 111 -5.75 4.89 -20.16
CA THR A 111 -6.43 6.19 -20.02
C THR A 111 -7.86 6.11 -20.54
N ALA A 112 -8.08 5.47 -21.69
CA ALA A 112 -9.43 5.18 -22.18
C ALA A 112 -10.16 4.16 -21.33
N VAL A 113 -9.52 3.07 -20.86
CA VAL A 113 -10.19 2.01 -20.08
C VAL A 113 -10.55 2.47 -18.65
N SER A 114 -9.71 3.27 -18.01
CA SER A 114 -9.95 3.92 -16.71
C SER A 114 -11.01 5.01 -16.83
N ALA A 115 -10.98 5.82 -17.89
CA ALA A 115 -12.02 6.82 -18.15
C ALA A 115 -13.37 6.20 -18.53
N LEU A 116 -13.39 5.07 -19.24
CA LEU A 116 -14.60 4.26 -19.45
C LEU A 116 -15.09 3.60 -18.16
N GLY A 117 -14.16 3.24 -17.25
CA GLY A 117 -14.47 2.81 -15.89
C GLY A 117 -15.13 3.90 -15.05
N LEU A 118 -14.61 5.13 -15.14
CA LEU A 118 -15.18 6.32 -14.50
C LEU A 118 -16.54 6.68 -15.09
N LEU A 119 -16.68 6.65 -16.42
CA LEU A 119 -17.96 6.82 -17.12
C LEU A 119 -18.99 5.79 -16.64
N ARG A 120 -18.59 4.50 -16.57
CA ARG A 120 -19.44 3.44 -16.02
C ARG A 120 -19.87 3.76 -14.59
N GLN A 121 -18.94 4.18 -13.73
CA GLN A 121 -19.26 4.49 -12.33
C GLN A 121 -20.22 5.68 -12.22
N ASN A 122 -20.02 6.72 -13.03
CA ASN A 122 -20.90 7.88 -13.08
C ASN A 122 -22.31 7.50 -13.55
N ILE A 123 -22.43 6.60 -14.54
CA ILE A 123 -23.73 6.05 -14.97
C ILE A 123 -24.40 5.28 -13.82
N VAL A 124 -23.67 4.40 -13.14
CA VAL A 124 -24.20 3.61 -12.01
C VAL A 124 -24.66 4.49 -10.85
N ASN A 125 -23.94 5.57 -10.57
CA ASN A 125 -24.25 6.47 -9.46
C ASN A 125 -25.41 7.44 -9.77
N SER A 126 -25.72 7.68 -11.05
CA SER A 126 -26.62 8.74 -11.47
C SER A 126 -27.95 8.26 -12.07
N PHE A 127 -28.03 6.98 -12.43
CA PHE A 127 -29.19 6.40 -13.13
C PHE A 127 -29.61 5.06 -12.53
N ASN A 128 -30.91 4.75 -12.63
CA ASN A 128 -31.45 3.42 -12.36
C ASN A 128 -31.64 2.59 -13.66
N LEU A 129 -32.07 1.33 -13.53
CA LEU A 129 -32.20 0.41 -14.67
C LEU A 129 -33.23 0.87 -15.72
N ASP A 130 -34.34 1.47 -15.30
CA ASP A 130 -35.37 1.97 -16.21
C ASP A 130 -34.88 3.21 -16.96
N GLU A 131 -34.10 4.07 -16.31
CA GLU A 131 -33.44 5.21 -16.94
C GLU A 131 -32.36 4.77 -17.95
N ILE A 132 -31.57 3.73 -17.63
CA ILE A 132 -30.63 3.15 -18.61
C ILE A 132 -31.38 2.58 -19.81
N ARG A 133 -32.53 1.93 -19.61
CA ARG A 133 -33.38 1.46 -20.70
C ARG A 133 -33.88 2.62 -21.57
N GLY A 134 -34.27 3.74 -20.96
CA GLY A 134 -34.61 4.98 -21.65
C GLY A 134 -33.45 5.55 -22.47
N ILE A 135 -32.24 5.62 -21.89
CA ILE A 135 -31.03 6.07 -22.61
C ILE A 135 -30.74 5.15 -23.80
N CYS A 136 -30.85 3.83 -23.63
CA CYS A 136 -30.65 2.89 -24.73
C CYS A 136 -31.64 3.13 -25.88
N LEU A 137 -32.92 3.38 -25.57
CA LEU A 137 -33.93 3.72 -26.57
C LEU A 137 -33.57 5.01 -27.32
N ASP A 138 -33.19 6.06 -26.59
CA ASP A 138 -32.84 7.37 -27.17
C ASP A 138 -31.64 7.29 -28.13
N ILE A 139 -30.66 6.42 -27.84
CA ILE A 139 -29.46 6.23 -28.67
C ILE A 139 -29.57 5.01 -29.61
N THR A 140 -30.78 4.48 -29.80
CA THR A 140 -31.11 3.38 -30.73
C THR A 140 -30.32 2.08 -30.45
N ILE A 141 -30.12 1.74 -29.17
CA ILE A 141 -29.55 0.47 -28.72
C ILE A 141 -30.66 -0.40 -28.15
N ASN A 142 -30.72 -1.66 -28.59
CA ASN A 142 -31.63 -2.64 -28.01
C ASN A 142 -31.14 -3.02 -26.61
N TYR A 143 -31.88 -2.61 -25.57
CA TYR A 143 -31.52 -2.86 -24.18
C TYR A 143 -31.31 -4.36 -23.89
N GLU A 144 -32.08 -5.24 -24.52
CA GLU A 144 -31.99 -6.70 -24.33
C GLU A 144 -30.66 -7.30 -24.83
N GLU A 145 -29.91 -6.61 -25.69
CA GLU A 145 -28.59 -7.05 -26.17
C GLU A 145 -27.48 -6.83 -25.12
N LEU A 146 -27.74 -6.06 -24.06
CA LEU A 146 -26.77 -5.82 -23.00
C LEU A 146 -26.65 -7.03 -22.06
N ILE A 147 -25.45 -7.34 -21.60
CA ILE A 147 -25.15 -8.48 -20.75
C ILE A 147 -25.34 -8.11 -19.27
N GLY A 148 -25.93 -9.02 -18.50
CA GLY A 148 -26.05 -8.95 -17.04
C GLY A 148 -27.44 -8.53 -16.54
N GLU A 149 -27.71 -8.70 -15.25
CA GLU A 149 -29.03 -8.39 -14.64
C GLU A 149 -28.98 -7.22 -13.67
N THR A 150 -27.78 -6.84 -13.22
CA THR A 150 -27.57 -5.75 -12.26
C THR A 150 -27.30 -4.43 -12.97
N LEU A 151 -27.57 -3.31 -12.29
CA LEU A 151 -27.29 -1.95 -12.78
C LEU A 151 -25.83 -1.79 -13.22
N SER A 152 -24.90 -2.27 -12.39
CA SER A 152 -23.47 -2.22 -12.68
C SER A 152 -23.08 -3.04 -13.91
N ALA A 153 -23.64 -4.25 -14.04
CA ALA A 153 -23.37 -5.11 -15.19
C ALA A 153 -23.94 -4.51 -16.49
N ARG A 154 -25.17 -3.98 -16.46
CA ARG A 154 -25.81 -3.34 -17.61
C ARG A 154 -25.11 -2.03 -18.01
N ALA A 155 -24.72 -1.19 -17.05
CA ALA A 155 -23.94 0.01 -17.32
C ALA A 155 -22.56 -0.33 -17.93
N GLY A 156 -21.89 -1.36 -17.41
CA GLY A 156 -20.64 -1.86 -17.97
C GLY A 156 -20.80 -2.39 -19.40
N SER A 157 -21.85 -3.18 -19.65
CA SER A 157 -22.16 -3.70 -20.98
C SER A 157 -22.52 -2.59 -21.96
N LEU A 158 -23.23 -1.55 -21.52
CA LEU A 158 -23.59 -0.39 -22.36
C LEU A 158 -22.36 0.39 -22.80
N VAL A 159 -21.47 0.75 -21.86
CA VAL A 159 -20.23 1.46 -22.16
C VAL A 159 -19.35 0.66 -23.12
N ALA A 160 -19.22 -0.66 -22.89
CA ALA A 160 -18.46 -1.55 -23.77
C ALA A 160 -19.09 -1.67 -25.17
N TYR A 161 -20.42 -1.74 -25.26
CA TYR A 161 -21.14 -1.77 -26.53
C TYR A 161 -20.92 -0.49 -27.34
N CYS A 162 -21.06 0.67 -26.68
CA CYS A 162 -20.85 1.98 -27.30
C CYS A 162 -19.39 2.17 -27.72
N GLN A 163 -18.42 1.68 -26.96
CA GLN A 163 -17.00 1.72 -27.34
C GLN A 163 -16.74 0.95 -28.64
N ARG A 164 -17.22 -0.30 -28.72
CA ARG A 164 -17.00 -1.17 -29.91
C ARG A 164 -17.60 -0.61 -31.18
N ARG A 165 -18.70 0.15 -31.07
CA ARG A 165 -19.41 0.74 -32.21
C ARG A 165 -19.15 2.23 -32.42
N GLN A 166 -18.18 2.82 -31.70
CA GLN A 166 -17.84 4.24 -31.77
C GLN A 166 -19.01 5.18 -31.44
N LEU A 167 -19.92 4.75 -30.55
CA LEU A 167 -21.10 5.51 -30.11
C LEU A 167 -20.90 6.24 -28.76
N LEU A 168 -19.67 6.23 -28.21
CA LEU A 168 -19.39 6.83 -26.90
C LEU A 168 -19.75 8.31 -26.82
N THR A 169 -19.43 9.08 -27.85
CA THR A 169 -19.75 10.51 -27.92
C THR A 169 -21.25 10.76 -27.79
N ILE A 170 -22.08 9.93 -28.43
CA ILE A 170 -23.54 10.02 -28.39
C ILE A 170 -24.06 9.67 -26.98
N LEU A 171 -23.56 8.57 -26.39
CA LEU A 171 -23.91 8.17 -25.02
C LEU A 171 -23.58 9.28 -24.00
N ILE A 172 -22.36 9.81 -24.06
CA ILE A 172 -21.87 10.83 -23.13
C ILE A 172 -22.67 12.14 -23.28
N THR A 173 -22.98 12.53 -24.53
CA THR A 173 -23.80 13.72 -24.81
C THR A 173 -25.18 13.56 -24.19
N ARG A 174 -25.79 12.38 -24.36
CA ARG A 174 -27.11 12.10 -23.77
C ARG A 174 -27.07 12.08 -22.24
N CYS A 175 -26.04 11.51 -21.63
CA CYS A 175 -25.85 11.56 -20.17
C CYS A 175 -25.69 13.00 -19.67
N ALA A 176 -24.95 13.84 -20.41
CA ALA A 176 -24.76 15.25 -20.07
C ALA A 176 -26.04 16.08 -20.20
N GLU A 177 -26.89 15.82 -21.22
CA GLU A 177 -28.20 16.46 -21.34
C GLU A 177 -29.12 16.12 -20.17
N LEU A 178 -29.14 14.85 -19.74
CA LEU A 178 -29.98 14.39 -18.65
C LEU A 178 -29.47 14.83 -17.27
N ARG A 179 -28.15 15.02 -17.13
CA ARG A 179 -27.46 15.36 -15.87
C ARG A 179 -26.29 16.31 -16.13
N GLY A 180 -26.60 17.58 -16.43
CA GLY A 180 -25.59 18.58 -16.80
C GLY A 180 -24.66 19.06 -15.68
N HIS A 181 -24.85 18.61 -14.44
CA HIS A 181 -24.02 19.00 -13.30
C HIS A 181 -22.77 18.12 -13.10
N LEU A 182 -22.64 17.02 -13.85
CA LEU A 182 -21.51 16.10 -13.78
C LEU A 182 -20.59 16.28 -14.99
N SER A 183 -19.29 16.11 -14.77
CA SER A 183 -18.30 16.11 -15.85
C SER A 183 -18.22 14.73 -16.51
N TRP A 184 -19.03 14.52 -17.54
CA TRP A 184 -19.11 13.24 -18.25
C TRP A 184 -17.94 12.94 -19.20
N TRP A 185 -17.06 13.93 -19.44
CA TRP A 185 -15.93 13.84 -20.39
C TRP A 185 -14.58 13.59 -19.71
N ASP A 186 -14.54 13.47 -18.39
CA ASP A 186 -13.29 13.33 -17.63
C ASP A 186 -12.47 12.13 -18.13
N GLY A 187 -11.25 12.42 -18.62
CA GLY A 187 -10.33 11.41 -19.15
C GLY A 187 -10.66 10.87 -20.54
N LEU A 188 -11.67 11.42 -21.24
CA LEU A 188 -12.12 10.98 -22.58
C LEU A 188 -11.82 11.99 -23.70
N ASP A 189 -10.89 12.92 -23.50
CA ASP A 189 -10.59 14.01 -24.44
C ASP A 189 -10.22 13.53 -25.87
N ALA A 190 -9.59 12.35 -25.97
CA ALA A 190 -9.27 11.73 -27.26
C ALA A 190 -10.51 11.41 -28.12
N PHE A 191 -11.67 11.21 -27.51
CA PHE A 191 -12.94 10.92 -28.19
C PHE A 191 -13.72 12.19 -28.55
N ARG A 192 -13.39 13.32 -27.93
CA ARG A 192 -14.07 14.62 -28.11
C ARG A 192 -13.61 15.34 -29.38
N GLY A 193 -12.36 15.13 -29.81
CA GLY A 193 -11.74 15.84 -30.93
C GLY A 193 -11.65 15.09 -32.28
N GLY A 194 -12.10 13.83 -32.35
CA GLY A 194 -12.11 13.05 -33.60
C GLY A 194 -10.75 12.82 -34.27
N THR A 195 -9.63 13.18 -33.62
CA THR A 195 -8.28 13.12 -34.18
C THR A 195 -7.31 12.64 -33.10
N ALA A 196 -6.70 11.48 -33.34
CA ALA A 196 -5.52 11.05 -32.62
C ALA A 196 -4.35 11.95 -33.07
N VAL A 197 -4.05 13.00 -32.31
CA VAL A 197 -2.82 13.79 -32.49
C VAL A 197 -2.05 13.78 -31.17
N THR A 198 -1.00 12.97 -31.16
CA THR A 198 0.17 13.17 -30.32
C THR A 198 0.72 14.56 -30.58
N THR A 199 0.65 15.44 -29.58
CA THR A 199 1.49 16.65 -29.56
C THR A 199 2.48 16.50 -28.41
N PRO A 200 3.80 16.56 -28.66
CA PRO A 200 4.80 16.44 -27.61
C PRO A 200 4.92 17.79 -26.91
N THR A 201 4.47 17.87 -25.67
CA THR A 201 4.69 19.05 -24.83
C THR A 201 6.01 18.88 -24.10
N THR A 202 6.99 19.67 -24.49
CA THR A 202 8.31 19.87 -23.85
C THR A 202 8.19 20.53 -22.47
N HIS A 203 7.75 19.74 -21.50
CA HIS A 203 8.33 19.67 -20.16
C HIS A 203 8.81 18.22 -20.01
N ALA A 204 9.82 17.89 -19.19
CA ALA A 204 10.23 16.50 -18.99
C ALA A 204 9.00 15.69 -18.55
N ALA A 205 8.33 15.04 -19.50
CA ALA A 205 6.97 14.56 -19.30
C ALA A 205 7.04 13.43 -18.30
N ILE A 206 6.24 13.53 -17.23
CA ILE A 206 6.07 12.41 -16.31
C ILE A 206 5.35 11.34 -17.13
N THR A 207 6.00 10.21 -17.37
CA THR A 207 5.40 9.07 -18.05
C THR A 207 4.56 8.34 -17.02
N GLU A 208 3.24 8.32 -17.16
CA GLU A 208 2.37 7.57 -16.27
C GLU A 208 2.35 6.08 -16.66
N ASP A 209 2.33 5.19 -15.65
CA ASP A 209 2.11 3.75 -15.85
C ASP A 209 0.66 3.53 -16.25
N ASN A 210 0.44 2.76 -17.32
CA ASN A 210 -0.88 2.44 -17.82
C ASN A 210 -1.61 1.41 -16.95
N MET A 211 -1.03 0.89 -15.87
CA MET A 211 -1.68 -0.08 -14.97
C MET A 211 -2.19 -1.35 -15.68
N GLY A 212 -1.68 -1.63 -16.89
CA GLY A 212 -2.04 -2.82 -17.65
C GLY A 212 -1.40 -4.10 -17.09
N PHE A 213 -1.92 -5.24 -17.55
CA PHE A 213 -1.29 -6.54 -17.33
C PHE A 213 -0.15 -6.75 -18.33
N LEU A 214 0.92 -7.40 -17.90
CA LEU A 214 2.04 -7.74 -18.78
C LEU A 214 1.61 -8.78 -19.81
N ARG A 215 1.99 -8.56 -21.06
CA ARG A 215 1.88 -9.56 -22.12
C ARG A 215 3.21 -10.25 -22.33
N ALA A 216 3.20 -11.57 -22.16
CA ALA A 216 4.30 -12.43 -22.52
C ALA A 216 3.77 -13.53 -23.46
N ASP A 217 4.38 -13.65 -24.63
CA ASP A 217 4.02 -14.67 -25.62
C ASP A 217 4.57 -16.06 -25.24
N SER A 218 5.51 -16.11 -24.29
CA SER A 218 6.15 -17.31 -23.79
C SER A 218 6.68 -17.14 -22.36
N ALA A 219 6.99 -18.24 -21.67
CA ALA A 219 7.64 -18.19 -20.36
C ALA A 219 9.04 -17.53 -20.43
N ALA A 220 9.76 -17.72 -21.54
CA ALA A 220 11.06 -17.07 -21.74
C ALA A 220 10.91 -15.55 -21.91
N ASP A 221 9.86 -15.10 -22.61
CA ASP A 221 9.52 -13.68 -22.71
C ASP A 221 9.11 -13.11 -21.37
N GLN A 222 8.34 -13.85 -20.58
CA GLN A 222 7.96 -13.43 -19.23
C GLN A 222 9.20 -13.18 -18.37
N THR A 223 10.13 -14.12 -18.29
CA THR A 223 11.38 -13.93 -17.54
C THR A 223 12.22 -12.75 -18.05
N ARG A 224 12.25 -12.53 -19.38
CA ARG A 224 12.95 -11.39 -19.98
C ARG A 224 12.30 -10.05 -19.58
N ILE A 225 10.97 -9.97 -19.63
CA ILE A 225 10.20 -8.78 -19.26
C ILE A 225 10.37 -8.48 -17.77
N GLU A 226 10.22 -9.49 -16.91
CA GLU A 226 10.43 -9.37 -15.46
C GLU A 226 11.83 -8.81 -15.13
N ARG A 227 12.87 -9.34 -15.80
CA ARG A 227 14.23 -8.83 -15.63
C ARG A 227 14.35 -7.35 -16.02
N GLN A 228 13.83 -6.96 -17.18
CA GLN A 228 13.91 -5.57 -17.63
C GLN A 228 13.17 -4.60 -16.70
N ILE A 229 12.00 -5.01 -16.19
CA ILE A 229 11.25 -4.22 -15.20
C ILE A 229 12.05 -4.10 -13.91
N ASN A 230 12.62 -5.20 -13.40
CA ASN A 230 13.46 -5.18 -12.20
C ASN A 230 14.69 -4.29 -12.38
N ASP A 231 15.42 -4.42 -13.48
CA ASP A 231 16.62 -3.62 -13.75
C ASP A 231 16.29 -2.12 -13.79
N ALA A 232 15.18 -1.74 -14.42
CA ALA A 232 14.71 -0.36 -14.45
C ALA A 232 14.25 0.14 -13.07
N PHE A 233 13.54 -0.69 -12.32
CA PHE A 233 13.10 -0.37 -10.96
C PHE A 233 14.30 -0.13 -10.03
N PHE A 234 15.30 -1.03 -10.05
CA PHE A 234 16.49 -0.89 -9.22
C PHE A 234 17.39 0.26 -9.66
N ALA A 235 17.45 0.58 -10.96
CA ALA A 235 18.11 1.79 -11.43
C ALA A 235 17.45 3.06 -10.86
N ALA A 236 16.12 3.10 -10.82
CA ALA A 236 15.37 4.19 -10.21
C ALA A 236 15.63 4.30 -8.69
N LEU A 237 15.64 3.17 -7.96
CA LEU A 237 15.98 3.17 -6.54
C LEU A 237 17.42 3.64 -6.28
N THR A 238 18.37 3.23 -7.15
CA THR A 238 19.78 3.65 -7.04
C THR A 238 19.92 5.16 -7.23
N ALA A 239 19.24 5.72 -8.23
CA ALA A 239 19.22 7.16 -8.46
C ALA A 239 18.56 7.92 -7.30
N LEU A 240 17.46 7.40 -6.76
CA LEU A 240 16.78 8.00 -5.61
C LEU A 240 17.66 8.00 -4.36
N VAL A 241 18.34 6.89 -4.08
CA VAL A 241 19.28 6.77 -2.97
C VAL A 241 20.44 7.76 -3.09
N ALA A 242 20.96 7.98 -4.30
CA ALA A 242 22.04 8.93 -4.53
C ALA A 242 21.68 10.36 -4.11
N ASP A 243 20.39 10.75 -4.24
CA ASP A 243 19.91 12.09 -3.92
C ASP A 243 19.41 12.25 -2.48
N HIS A 244 18.95 11.16 -1.83
CA HIS A 244 18.35 11.19 -0.49
C HIS A 244 19.23 10.60 0.62
N ALA A 245 20.45 10.16 0.29
CA ALA A 245 21.41 9.50 1.17
C ALA A 245 20.95 8.15 1.76
N SER A 246 19.66 7.88 1.94
CA SER A 246 19.12 6.57 2.31
C SER A 246 17.66 6.40 1.88
N LEU A 247 17.23 5.16 1.74
CA LEU A 247 15.85 4.77 1.43
C LEU A 247 15.43 3.65 2.38
N VAL A 248 14.19 3.70 2.90
CA VAL A 248 13.67 2.67 3.82
C VAL A 248 12.50 1.91 3.21
N LEU A 249 12.58 0.57 3.21
CA LEU A 249 11.47 -0.32 2.85
C LEU A 249 11.05 -1.13 4.08
N LEU A 250 9.80 -0.97 4.51
CA LEU A 250 9.21 -1.71 5.63
C LEU A 250 8.19 -2.72 5.11
N PHE A 251 8.42 -3.98 5.41
CA PHE A 251 7.54 -5.10 5.09
C PHE A 251 6.95 -5.67 6.39
N ASP A 252 5.66 -5.48 6.63
CA ASP A 252 4.94 -6.04 7.78
C ASP A 252 4.12 -7.27 7.39
N SER A 253 3.82 -8.07 8.41
CA SER A 253 3.01 -9.28 8.30
C SER A 253 3.61 -10.30 7.33
N TYR A 254 4.93 -10.51 7.40
CA TYR A 254 5.66 -11.39 6.47
C TYR A 254 5.05 -12.79 6.37
N GLU A 255 4.44 -13.35 7.42
CA GLU A 255 3.74 -14.64 7.35
C GLU A 255 2.57 -14.69 6.34
N ALA A 256 2.09 -13.54 5.85
CA ALA A 256 1.01 -13.41 4.87
C ALA A 256 1.50 -13.16 3.43
N ILE A 257 2.82 -13.09 3.22
CA ILE A 257 3.43 -12.86 1.91
C ILE A 257 3.00 -13.93 0.89
N LYS A 258 2.76 -13.52 -0.36
CA LYS A 258 2.45 -14.45 -1.46
C LYS A 258 3.73 -15.04 -2.05
N PRO A 259 3.70 -16.26 -2.62
CA PRO A 259 4.89 -16.93 -3.13
C PRO A 259 5.70 -16.11 -4.15
N ASP A 260 5.04 -15.36 -5.03
CA ASP A 260 5.74 -14.57 -6.05
C ASP A 260 6.39 -13.31 -5.46
N ALA A 261 5.71 -12.64 -4.51
CA ALA A 261 6.30 -11.52 -3.76
C ALA A 261 7.48 -11.98 -2.88
N ASP A 262 7.38 -13.15 -2.24
CA ASP A 262 8.48 -13.74 -1.48
C ASP A 262 9.67 -14.10 -2.37
N ARG A 263 9.39 -14.72 -3.52
CA ARG A 263 10.42 -15.03 -4.52
C ARG A 263 11.14 -13.75 -4.95
N TRP A 264 10.41 -12.69 -5.28
CA TRP A 264 10.99 -11.41 -5.67
C TRP A 264 11.84 -10.80 -4.53
N LEU A 265 11.34 -10.78 -3.31
CA LEU A 265 12.06 -10.29 -2.14
C LEU A 265 13.39 -11.04 -1.95
N ARG A 266 13.37 -12.38 -1.98
CA ARG A 266 14.52 -13.24 -1.70
C ARG A 266 15.50 -13.36 -2.87
N GLN A 267 15.02 -13.31 -4.11
CA GLN A 267 15.83 -13.58 -5.31
C GLN A 267 16.22 -12.31 -6.08
N GLU A 268 15.50 -11.19 -5.92
CA GLU A 268 15.79 -9.95 -6.64
C GLU A 268 16.27 -8.85 -5.70
N LEU A 269 15.49 -8.52 -4.67
CA LEU A 269 15.78 -7.39 -3.78
C LEU A 269 16.96 -7.65 -2.83
N LEU A 270 16.89 -8.71 -2.02
CA LEU A 270 17.91 -9.01 -1.01
C LEU A 270 19.30 -9.31 -1.60
N PRO A 271 19.45 -10.04 -2.73
CA PRO A 271 20.76 -10.25 -3.34
C PRO A 271 21.42 -8.94 -3.81
N ARG A 272 20.65 -7.97 -4.31
CA ARG A 272 21.19 -6.66 -4.71
C ARG A 272 21.69 -5.83 -3.52
N VAL A 273 21.02 -5.93 -2.38
CA VAL A 273 21.52 -5.35 -1.12
C VAL A 273 22.79 -6.07 -0.66
N ARG A 274 22.81 -7.40 -0.72
CA ARG A 274 23.99 -8.22 -0.39
C ARG A 274 25.22 -7.83 -1.22
N ASP A 275 25.02 -7.66 -2.52
CA ASP A 275 26.10 -7.40 -3.48
C ASP A 275 26.53 -5.92 -3.51
N GLY A 276 25.89 -5.05 -2.70
CA GLY A 276 26.26 -3.64 -2.56
C GLY A 276 25.74 -2.74 -3.67
N HIS A 277 24.83 -3.22 -4.53
CA HIS A 277 24.20 -2.39 -5.57
C HIS A 277 23.21 -1.37 -4.99
N LEU A 278 22.81 -1.54 -3.72
CA LEU A 278 21.85 -0.69 -3.00
C LEU A 278 22.35 -0.45 -1.56
N SER A 279 23.55 0.12 -1.41
CA SER A 279 24.25 0.20 -0.09
C SER A 279 23.49 1.00 0.97
N GLU A 280 22.75 2.04 0.57
CA GLU A 280 22.00 2.89 1.50
C GLU A 280 20.52 2.50 1.64
N LEU A 281 20.14 1.34 1.10
CA LEU A 281 18.80 0.81 1.26
C LEU A 281 18.68 0.06 2.58
N VAL A 282 17.82 0.56 3.46
CA VAL A 282 17.48 -0.09 4.73
C VAL A 282 16.17 -0.85 4.58
N ILE A 283 16.19 -2.15 4.88
CA ILE A 283 15.04 -3.04 4.77
C ILE A 283 14.65 -3.52 6.16
N ILE A 284 13.40 -3.30 6.55
CA ILE A 284 12.81 -3.81 7.79
C ILE A 284 11.76 -4.85 7.45
N ILE A 285 11.89 -6.07 7.96
CA ILE A 285 10.91 -7.15 7.77
C ILE A 285 10.36 -7.56 9.12
N THR A 286 9.06 -7.39 9.32
CA THR A 286 8.36 -7.70 10.55
C THR A 286 7.34 -8.82 10.34
N GLY A 287 7.25 -9.76 11.28
CA GLY A 287 6.31 -10.87 11.17
C GLY A 287 6.32 -11.80 12.39
N ARG A 288 5.39 -12.75 12.41
CA ARG A 288 5.45 -13.91 13.33
C ARG A 288 6.54 -14.88 12.92
N GLN A 289 6.80 -14.91 11.63
CA GLN A 289 7.92 -15.57 10.98
C GLN A 289 8.66 -14.51 10.15
N THR A 290 9.93 -14.74 9.89
CA THR A 290 10.78 -13.90 9.04
C THR A 290 11.42 -14.79 7.99
N PRO A 291 11.88 -14.25 6.84
CA PRO A 291 12.47 -15.05 5.80
C PRO A 291 13.69 -15.82 6.32
N ASP A 292 13.85 -17.07 5.87
CA ASP A 292 15.12 -17.75 6.00
C ASP A 292 16.09 -17.19 4.96
N LEU A 293 17.16 -16.58 5.45
CA LEU A 293 18.22 -15.93 4.67
C LEU A 293 19.56 -16.65 4.82
N SER A 294 19.56 -17.87 5.39
CA SER A 294 20.78 -18.66 5.58
C SER A 294 21.52 -18.97 4.27
N ASP A 295 20.76 -19.10 3.17
CA ASP A 295 21.26 -19.31 1.81
C ASP A 295 21.88 -18.06 1.17
N LEU A 296 21.51 -16.86 1.62
CA LEU A 296 22.00 -15.60 1.03
C LEU A 296 23.32 -15.09 1.63
N ASN A 297 23.84 -15.70 2.69
CA ASN A 297 25.09 -15.30 3.38
C ASN A 297 25.16 -13.79 3.73
N MET A 298 24.06 -13.23 4.24
CA MET A 298 23.93 -11.79 4.57
C MET A 298 24.30 -11.46 6.01
N ASN A 299 25.04 -12.32 6.73
CA ASN A 299 25.25 -12.19 8.18
C ASN A 299 25.82 -10.84 8.62
N ASN A 300 26.66 -10.20 7.79
CA ASN A 300 27.27 -8.91 8.09
C ASN A 300 26.32 -7.72 7.85
N LEU A 301 25.23 -7.93 7.12
CA LEU A 301 24.23 -6.91 6.79
C LEU A 301 22.96 -7.05 7.64
N LEU A 302 22.85 -8.14 8.41
CA LEU A 302 21.61 -8.58 9.02
C LEU A 302 21.60 -8.31 10.54
N VAL A 303 20.54 -7.69 11.01
CA VAL A 303 20.18 -7.62 12.43
C VAL A 303 18.92 -8.44 12.66
N LYS A 304 19.02 -9.49 13.48
CA LYS A 304 17.84 -10.25 13.93
C LYS A 304 17.47 -9.80 15.34
N THR A 305 16.20 -9.50 15.56
CA THR A 305 15.69 -9.15 16.88
C THR A 305 14.31 -9.75 17.11
N GLN A 306 13.97 -9.93 18.39
CA GLN A 306 12.63 -10.35 18.81
C GLN A 306 11.99 -9.29 19.68
N LEU A 307 10.66 -9.18 19.63
CA LEU A 307 9.92 -8.39 20.60
C LEU A 307 9.62 -9.27 21.81
N GLU A 308 10.09 -8.83 22.96
CA GLU A 308 9.91 -9.51 24.24
C GLU A 308 8.67 -8.94 24.94
N PRO A 309 7.95 -9.75 25.72
CA PRO A 309 6.91 -9.26 26.61
C PRO A 309 7.45 -8.21 27.59
N PHE A 310 6.57 -7.33 28.05
CA PHE A 310 6.90 -6.35 29.06
C PHE A 310 7.19 -7.02 30.39
N ASP A 311 8.20 -6.51 31.09
CA ASP A 311 8.47 -6.85 32.48
C ASP A 311 7.53 -6.07 33.42
N GLU A 312 7.56 -6.43 34.71
CA GLU A 312 6.69 -5.82 35.73
C GLU A 312 6.86 -4.28 35.81
N PRO A 313 8.09 -3.72 35.80
CA PRO A 313 8.28 -2.27 35.74
C PRO A 313 7.62 -1.61 34.53
N THR A 314 7.76 -2.21 33.34
CA THR A 314 7.18 -1.66 32.11
C THR A 314 5.65 -1.75 32.12
N VAL A 315 5.07 -2.84 32.63
CA VAL A 315 3.62 -2.98 32.81
C VAL A 315 3.08 -1.90 33.74
N ARG A 316 3.77 -1.67 34.87
CA ARG A 316 3.40 -0.62 35.82
C ARG A 316 3.43 0.76 35.18
N GLU A 317 4.53 1.11 34.48
CA GLU A 317 4.66 2.39 33.78
C GLU A 317 3.53 2.59 32.76
N TYR A 318 3.19 1.54 32.00
CA TYR A 318 2.12 1.56 31.01
C TYR A 318 0.76 1.98 31.61
N PHE A 319 0.36 1.39 32.74
CA PHE A 319 -0.92 1.73 33.37
C PHE A 319 -0.89 3.06 34.11
N GLU A 320 0.10 3.29 34.98
CA GLU A 320 0.15 4.46 35.86
C GLU A 320 0.44 5.75 35.09
N SER A 321 1.48 5.74 34.24
CA SER A 321 1.98 6.98 33.62
C SER A 321 1.29 7.31 32.31
N ARG A 322 0.87 6.29 31.55
CA ARG A 322 0.43 6.47 30.16
C ARG A 322 -1.07 6.33 29.98
N ARG A 323 -1.67 5.27 30.49
CA ARG A 323 -3.13 5.11 30.49
C ARG A 323 -3.81 5.93 31.59
N LYS A 324 -3.05 6.37 32.61
CA LYS A 324 -3.56 7.09 33.78
C LYS A 324 -4.70 6.34 34.48
N VAL A 325 -4.66 5.01 34.43
CA VAL A 325 -5.65 4.14 35.05
C VAL A 325 -5.14 3.75 36.43
N VAL A 326 -5.93 4.06 37.46
CA VAL A 326 -5.67 3.60 38.81
C VAL A 326 -6.26 2.21 38.96
N ILE A 327 -5.41 1.19 39.01
CA ILE A 327 -5.86 -0.18 39.28
C ILE A 327 -5.90 -0.38 40.79
N THR A 328 -7.10 -0.56 41.33
CA THR A 328 -7.31 -0.86 42.75
C THR A 328 -7.55 -2.36 42.93
N GLY A 329 -6.98 -2.95 43.99
CA GLY A 329 -7.27 -4.34 44.38
C GLY A 329 -6.54 -5.46 43.60
N LEU A 330 -5.69 -5.13 42.62
CA LEU A 330 -4.81 -6.09 41.92
C LEU A 330 -3.35 -5.64 42.02
N ASP A 331 -2.43 -6.58 42.24
CA ASP A 331 -1.00 -6.30 42.16
C ASP A 331 -0.47 -6.38 40.72
N TRP A 332 0.64 -5.70 40.45
CA TRP A 332 1.27 -5.65 39.13
C TRP A 332 1.72 -7.02 38.64
N ARG A 333 2.11 -7.90 39.57
CA ARG A 333 2.51 -9.26 39.28
C ARG A 333 1.35 -10.08 38.72
N THR A 334 0.15 -9.94 39.26
CA THR A 334 -1.06 -10.63 38.79
C THR A 334 -1.43 -10.18 37.39
N ILE A 335 -1.35 -8.86 37.12
CA ILE A 335 -1.57 -8.31 35.77
C ILE A 335 -0.54 -8.85 34.78
N LEU A 336 0.74 -8.87 35.16
CA LEU A 336 1.81 -9.42 34.34
C LEU A 336 1.60 -10.91 34.03
N VAL A 337 1.28 -11.72 35.04
CA VAL A 337 1.05 -13.17 34.87
C VAL A 337 -0.17 -13.43 33.97
N THR A 338 -1.26 -12.65 34.15
CA THR A 338 -2.50 -12.85 33.40
C THR A 338 -2.38 -12.39 31.95
N SER A 339 -1.67 -11.28 31.70
CA SER A 339 -1.42 -10.75 30.35
C SER A 339 -0.25 -11.43 29.64
N GLY A 340 0.60 -12.14 30.39
CA GLY A 340 1.89 -12.61 29.92
C GLY A 340 2.85 -11.49 29.50
N GLY A 341 2.59 -10.23 29.90
CA GLY A 341 3.33 -9.05 29.45
C GLY A 341 3.07 -8.66 27.99
N VAL A 342 2.04 -9.22 27.34
CA VAL A 342 1.74 -8.95 25.93
C VAL A 342 1.06 -7.58 25.78
N PRO A 343 1.63 -6.64 24.98
CA PRO A 343 1.09 -5.29 24.83
C PRO A 343 -0.38 -5.20 24.44
N GLY A 344 -0.85 -6.00 23.48
CA GLY A 344 -2.26 -5.96 23.09
C GLY A 344 -3.20 -6.52 24.17
N ALA A 345 -2.75 -7.50 24.97
CA ALA A 345 -3.52 -7.97 26.13
C ALA A 345 -3.63 -6.88 27.19
N LEU A 346 -2.53 -6.19 27.48
CA LEU A 346 -2.49 -5.05 28.39
C LEU A 346 -3.38 -3.90 27.91
N ALA A 347 -3.41 -3.63 26.60
CA ALA A 347 -4.28 -2.62 26.01
C ALA A 347 -5.76 -2.96 26.20
N MET A 348 -6.18 -4.20 25.92
CA MET A 348 -7.54 -4.65 26.16
C MET A 348 -7.93 -4.56 27.65
N MET A 349 -7.04 -4.95 28.56
CA MET A 349 -7.26 -4.82 30.00
C MET A 349 -7.45 -3.36 30.41
N ALA A 350 -6.63 -2.44 29.89
CA ALA A 350 -6.75 -1.02 30.16
C ALA A 350 -8.07 -0.44 29.63
N ASP A 351 -8.45 -0.78 28.40
CA ASP A 351 -9.69 -0.28 27.80
C ASP A 351 -10.92 -0.77 28.58
N HIS A 352 -10.90 -2.03 29.07
CA HIS A 352 -11.95 -2.55 29.96
C HIS A 352 -12.02 -1.83 31.30
N ALA A 353 -10.88 -1.59 31.95
CA ALA A 353 -10.82 -0.87 33.22
C ALA A 353 -11.36 0.57 33.10
N MET A 354 -11.04 1.24 31.99
CA MET A 354 -11.55 2.59 31.70
C MET A 354 -13.06 2.61 31.45
N ALA A 355 -13.60 1.60 30.74
CA ALA A 355 -15.03 1.48 30.48
C ALA A 355 -15.84 1.22 31.77
N THR A 356 -15.29 0.46 32.72
CA THR A 356 -15.93 0.25 34.03
C THR A 356 -15.96 1.52 34.87
N THR A 357 -14.88 2.30 34.89
CA THR A 357 -14.87 3.59 35.62
C THR A 357 -15.85 4.61 35.03
N SER A 358 -16.01 4.68 33.71
CA SER A 358 -16.99 5.58 33.09
C SER A 358 -18.44 5.15 33.34
N ALA A 359 -18.71 3.84 33.40
CA ALA A 359 -20.05 3.35 33.68
C ALA A 359 -20.49 3.59 35.13
N ASP A 360 -19.55 3.54 36.08
CA ASP A 360 -19.82 3.91 37.47
C ASP A 360 -20.04 5.43 37.62
N ASP A 361 -19.34 6.27 36.85
CA ASP A 361 -19.54 7.73 36.88
C ASP A 361 -20.91 8.15 36.28
N ASP A 362 -21.36 7.51 35.19
CA ASP A 362 -22.65 7.80 34.54
C ASP A 362 -23.87 7.38 35.39
N PHE A 363 -23.72 6.40 36.29
CA PHE A 363 -24.84 5.94 37.14
C PHE A 363 -25.12 6.89 38.31
N PHE A 364 -24.13 7.71 38.72
CA PHE A 364 -24.27 8.68 39.81
C PHE A 364 -24.42 10.13 39.33
N SER A 365 -24.31 10.40 38.02
CA SER A 365 -24.43 11.78 37.49
C SER A 365 -25.86 12.30 37.31
N ASP A 366 -26.87 11.43 37.45
CA ASP A 366 -28.31 11.77 37.34
C ASP A 366 -29.07 11.70 38.69
N LEU A 367 -28.37 11.71 39.82
CA LEU A 367 -28.92 11.90 41.18
C LEU A 367 -28.41 13.21 41.77
#